data_AF-A0A8C2IDT9-F1
#
_entry.id   AF-A0A8C2IDT9-F1
#
_cell.length_a   1.000
_cell.length_b   1.000
_cell.length_c   1.000
_cell.angle_alpha   90.00
_cell.angle_beta   90.00
_cell.angle_gamma   90.00
#
_symmetry.space_group_name_H-M   'P 1'
#
loop_
_entity.id
_entity.type
_entity.pdbx_description
1 polymer ?
#
loop_
_entity_poly.entity_id
_entity_poly.type
_entity_poly.pdbx_seq_one_letter_code
_entity_poly.pdbx_strand_id
1 'polypeptide(L)'
;MNAAVRAVVRMGIYVGAKVYFIHEGYQGMVDGGDNIKEASWESVSSMLQVGGTVIGSARCKDFRTHEGRLRAALNLVQRGITNLCVIGGDGSLTGANLFREEWSGLLDELVQSGEISEEASQIHSALHIVGMVGSIDNDFCGTDMTIGTDSALHRIIEVVDAIMTTAQSHQRTFVLEVMGRHCGYLALVSALACGADWVLIPEMPPKDGWEEQMCNKLSESRLRGSRLNIVIVAEGATDRHGNPISSNAVKDLVVRCLGFDTRVTILGHVQRGGTPSAFDRILASRMGVEAVLALLEASPGTPACVVSLCGNQAVRLPLMECVQMTQEVQKAMDEKRFEDAVRLRGSSFNVAVLNVGAPAAGMNAAVRSAVRVGITEGHTMFAVSDGFEGFCKGQIKEIKWGDVGGWTGQGGSLLGTKRTLPAKHIDKIAEQMRIHNINALLVIGGFEAFESLLQLFDARSRYEEFCVPMCMLPATISNNVSGTDLSIGADTSLNAIVEVRRTTLSQNDRCYDDDQHSAEMERENCQIVSTMLKILSLHLNRFGEICITSLAHH
;
A
#
# COMPACT_ATOMS: atom_id res chain seq x y z
N MET A 1 1.14 13.33 -1.40
CA MET A 1 2.25 14.25 -1.75
C MET A 1 2.51 15.29 -0.67
N ASN A 2 1.51 16.00 -0.15
CA ASN A 2 1.69 17.02 0.89
C ASN A 2 2.51 16.57 2.13
N ALA A 3 2.29 15.34 2.61
CA ALA A 3 3.07 14.76 3.71
C ALA A 3 4.58 14.66 3.39
N ALA A 4 4.93 14.33 2.14
CA ALA A 4 6.32 14.27 1.67
C ALA A 4 6.94 15.67 1.59
N VAL A 5 6.23 16.62 0.97
CA VAL A 5 6.66 18.03 0.90
C VAL A 5 6.93 18.59 2.30
N ARG A 6 6.01 18.36 3.23
CA ARG A 6 6.16 18.76 4.63
C ARG A 6 7.42 18.16 5.26
N ALA A 7 7.67 16.87 5.05
CA ALA A 7 8.84 16.19 5.61
C ALA A 7 10.15 16.75 5.03
N VAL A 8 10.21 16.98 3.72
CA VAL A 8 11.38 17.59 3.06
C VAL A 8 11.67 18.99 3.60
N VAL A 9 10.65 19.85 3.70
CA VAL A 9 10.83 21.21 4.24
C VAL A 9 11.28 21.18 5.70
N ARG A 10 10.58 20.42 6.56
CA ARG A 10 10.90 20.36 7.99
C ARG A 10 12.29 19.77 8.23
N MET A 11 12.65 18.71 7.51
CA MET A 11 13.97 18.08 7.64
C MET A 11 15.07 18.98 7.09
N GLY A 12 14.86 19.61 5.93
CA GLY A 12 15.80 20.57 5.35
C GLY A 12 16.11 21.74 6.28
N ILE A 13 15.07 22.37 6.85
CA ILE A 13 15.26 23.44 7.83
C ILE A 13 15.97 22.92 9.09
N TYR A 14 15.62 21.72 9.56
CA TYR A 14 16.24 21.11 10.75
C TYR A 14 17.75 20.90 10.60
N VAL A 15 18.21 20.51 9.41
CA VAL A 15 19.65 20.36 9.11
C VAL A 15 20.36 21.67 8.76
N GLY A 16 19.64 22.80 8.80
CA GLY A 16 20.18 24.13 8.49
C GLY A 16 20.20 24.48 7.00
N ALA A 17 19.52 23.72 6.14
CA ALA A 17 19.37 24.03 4.72
C ALA A 17 18.21 25.02 4.48
N LYS A 18 18.33 25.82 3.42
CA LYS A 18 17.20 26.57 2.86
C LYS A 18 16.42 25.68 1.90
N VAL A 19 15.10 25.68 2.01
CA VAL A 19 14.24 24.86 1.15
C VAL A 19 13.34 25.77 0.34
N TYR A 20 13.19 25.48 -0.95
CA TYR A 20 12.32 26.25 -1.85
C TYR A 20 11.19 25.35 -2.37
N PHE A 21 9.97 25.88 -2.40
CA PHE A 21 8.90 25.33 -3.21
C PHE A 21 9.11 25.69 -4.67
N ILE A 22 8.78 24.74 -5.55
CA ILE A 22 8.60 24.96 -6.97
C ILE A 22 7.15 24.65 -7.28
N HIS A 23 6.37 25.70 -7.56
CA HIS A 23 4.95 25.59 -7.84
C HIS A 23 4.70 25.00 -9.24
N GLU A 24 3.57 24.32 -9.42
CA GLU A 24 3.14 23.73 -10.70
C GLU A 24 4.16 22.74 -11.32
N GLY A 25 5.02 22.14 -10.50
CA GLY A 25 6.01 21.16 -10.92
C GLY A 25 7.03 21.74 -11.91
N TYR A 26 7.32 21.00 -12.98
CA TYR A 26 8.28 21.45 -13.99
C TYR A 26 7.88 22.76 -14.69
N GLN A 27 6.58 23.06 -14.77
CA GLN A 27 6.14 24.31 -15.40
C GLN A 27 6.63 25.52 -14.61
N GLY A 28 6.43 25.55 -13.29
CA GLY A 28 6.94 26.66 -12.50
C GLY A 28 8.47 26.69 -12.39
N MET A 29 9.14 25.55 -12.59
CA MET A 29 10.60 25.52 -12.72
C MET A 29 11.07 26.23 -13.99
N VAL A 30 10.37 26.02 -15.11
CA VAL A 30 10.64 26.68 -16.39
C VAL A 30 10.24 28.17 -16.36
N ASP A 31 9.10 28.49 -15.75
CA ASP A 31 8.58 29.85 -15.67
C ASP A 31 9.41 30.72 -14.71
N GLY A 32 9.98 30.13 -13.66
CA GLY A 32 10.80 30.83 -12.68
C GLY A 32 10.02 31.88 -11.89
N GLY A 33 10.70 32.96 -11.48
CA GLY A 33 10.07 34.09 -10.78
C GLY A 33 9.31 33.65 -9.52
N ASP A 34 8.07 34.10 -9.36
CA ASP A 34 7.24 33.81 -8.20
C ASP A 34 6.85 32.33 -8.04
N ASN A 35 7.10 31.48 -9.04
CA ASN A 35 6.84 30.05 -8.90
C ASN A 35 7.87 29.35 -8.00
N ILE A 36 9.03 29.98 -7.75
CA ILE A 36 10.03 29.44 -6.82
C ILE A 36 9.98 30.31 -5.54
N LYS A 37 9.64 29.72 -4.40
CA LYS A 37 9.47 30.46 -3.14
C LYS A 37 10.17 29.78 -1.98
N GLU A 38 10.89 30.53 -1.16
CA GLU A 38 11.51 29.99 0.05
C GLU A 38 10.41 29.52 1.01
N ALA A 39 10.55 28.29 1.50
CA ALA A 39 9.64 27.69 2.46
C ALA A 39 10.07 28.04 3.88
N SER A 40 9.10 28.27 4.77
CA SER A 40 9.33 28.42 6.20
C SER A 40 8.84 27.17 6.93
N TRP A 41 9.08 27.15 8.24
CA TRP A 41 8.58 26.07 9.08
C TRP A 41 7.05 26.02 9.07
N GLU A 42 6.42 27.18 9.17
CA GLU A 42 4.98 27.42 9.20
C GLU A 42 4.33 27.18 7.84
N SER A 43 5.06 27.41 6.74
CA SER A 43 4.52 27.26 5.39
C SER A 43 4.09 25.83 5.05
N VAL A 44 4.48 24.82 5.85
CA VAL A 44 4.04 23.42 5.71
C VAL A 44 3.19 22.90 6.88
N SER A 45 2.72 23.80 7.75
CA SER A 45 1.74 23.45 8.77
C SER A 45 0.40 23.07 8.13
N SER A 46 -0.36 22.18 8.79
CA SER A 46 -1.67 21.72 8.32
C SER A 46 -1.73 21.02 6.95
N MET A 47 -0.60 20.65 6.37
CA MET A 47 -0.54 19.94 5.07
C MET A 47 -0.73 18.43 5.17
N LEU A 48 -0.45 17.82 6.34
CA LEU A 48 -0.35 16.37 6.49
C LEU A 48 -1.64 15.61 6.13
N GLN A 49 -2.79 16.22 6.41
CA GLN A 49 -4.12 15.65 6.22
C GLN A 49 -4.76 15.97 4.87
N VAL A 50 -4.12 16.79 4.04
CA VAL A 50 -4.70 17.33 2.80
C VAL A 50 -4.33 16.45 1.61
N GLY A 51 -5.34 16.09 0.80
CA GLY A 51 -5.15 15.37 -0.45
C GLY A 51 -4.44 16.20 -1.52
N GLY A 52 -3.96 15.55 -2.58
CA GLY A 52 -3.27 16.21 -3.68
C GLY A 52 -1.93 16.84 -3.28
N THR A 53 -1.64 18.00 -3.88
CA THR A 53 -0.42 18.79 -3.67
C THR A 53 -0.76 20.28 -3.55
N VAL A 54 -0.39 20.90 -2.44
CA VAL A 54 -0.58 22.33 -2.14
C VAL A 54 0.32 23.24 -2.98
N ILE A 55 1.41 22.69 -3.55
CA ILE A 55 2.29 23.42 -4.46
C ILE A 55 1.86 23.29 -5.92
N GLY A 56 0.76 22.58 -6.21
CA GLY A 56 0.30 22.36 -7.58
C GLY A 56 1.12 21.30 -8.32
N SER A 57 0.66 20.96 -9.53
CA SER A 57 1.31 19.98 -10.41
C SER A 57 0.76 20.15 -11.82
N ALA A 58 1.57 20.68 -12.73
CA ALA A 58 1.19 20.85 -14.13
C ALA A 58 1.99 19.91 -15.05
N ARG A 59 1.33 19.43 -16.11
CA ARG A 59 2.04 18.80 -17.23
C ARG A 59 2.82 19.89 -17.97
N CYS A 60 4.14 19.77 -18.04
CA CYS A 60 4.98 20.74 -18.72
C CYS A 60 5.43 20.19 -20.08
N LYS A 61 4.97 20.81 -21.18
CA LYS A 61 5.46 20.49 -22.53
C LYS A 61 6.84 21.09 -22.78
N ASP A 62 7.07 22.29 -22.27
CA ASP A 62 8.32 23.03 -22.44
C ASP A 62 9.51 22.26 -21.86
N PHE A 63 9.36 21.61 -20.72
CA PHE A 63 10.44 20.82 -20.11
C PHE A 63 10.87 19.59 -20.95
N ARG A 64 10.05 19.19 -21.95
CA ARG A 64 10.45 18.16 -22.92
C ARG A 64 11.42 18.70 -23.98
N THR A 65 11.51 20.01 -24.16
CA THR A 65 12.47 20.63 -25.08
C THR A 65 13.74 21.04 -24.33
N HIS A 66 14.86 21.06 -25.06
CA HIS A 66 16.14 21.54 -24.56
C HIS A 66 16.04 22.99 -24.04
N GLU A 67 15.38 23.86 -24.81
CA GLU A 67 15.17 25.27 -24.44
C GLU A 67 14.39 25.44 -23.13
N GLY A 68 13.37 24.61 -22.87
CA GLY A 68 12.67 24.63 -21.58
C GLY A 68 13.56 24.20 -20.44
N ARG A 69 14.40 23.18 -20.63
CA ARG A 69 15.37 22.73 -19.62
C ARG A 69 16.46 23.79 -19.38
N LEU A 70 16.94 24.46 -20.42
CA LEU A 70 17.88 25.58 -20.31
C LEU A 70 17.33 26.72 -19.44
N ARG A 71 16.06 27.12 -19.68
CA ARG A 71 15.37 28.11 -18.84
C ARG A 71 15.22 27.65 -17.39
N ALA A 72 14.86 26.38 -17.19
CA ALA A 72 14.75 25.82 -15.85
C ALA A 72 16.10 25.82 -15.10
N ALA A 73 17.21 25.47 -15.78
CA ALA A 73 18.55 25.52 -15.20
C ALA A 73 18.94 26.94 -14.78
N LEU A 74 18.68 27.93 -15.64
CA LEU A 74 18.91 29.34 -15.33
C LEU A 74 18.19 29.78 -14.05
N ASN A 75 16.90 29.45 -13.93
CA ASN A 75 16.09 29.83 -12.77
C ASN A 75 16.58 29.19 -11.46
N LEU A 76 17.10 27.96 -11.52
CA LEU A 76 17.68 27.29 -10.35
C LEU A 76 19.02 27.93 -9.94
N VAL A 77 19.91 28.20 -10.91
CA VAL A 77 21.22 28.83 -10.66
C VAL A 77 21.06 30.24 -10.10
N GLN A 78 20.11 31.03 -10.60
CA GLN A 78 19.81 32.37 -10.08
C GLN A 78 19.45 32.39 -8.58
N ARG A 79 19.03 31.24 -8.03
CA ARG A 79 18.64 31.07 -6.62
C ARG A 79 19.61 30.20 -5.83
N GLY A 80 20.71 29.77 -6.45
CA GLY A 80 21.70 28.88 -5.83
C GLY A 80 21.16 27.48 -5.53
N ILE A 81 20.22 26.98 -6.33
CA ILE A 81 19.58 25.67 -6.12
C ILE A 81 20.30 24.61 -6.97
N THR A 82 20.99 23.68 -6.31
CA THR A 82 21.66 22.51 -6.94
C THR A 82 21.21 21.18 -6.36
N ASN A 83 20.26 21.20 -5.42
CA ASN A 83 19.69 20.03 -4.79
C ASN A 83 18.19 20.00 -5.10
N LEU A 84 17.74 18.98 -5.84
CA LEU A 84 16.38 18.88 -6.32
C LEU A 84 15.71 17.60 -5.80
N CYS A 85 14.64 17.76 -5.03
CA CYS A 85 13.77 16.66 -4.62
C CYS A 85 12.53 16.62 -5.53
N VAL A 86 12.41 15.59 -6.36
CA VAL A 86 11.28 15.43 -7.31
C VAL A 86 10.29 14.41 -6.79
N ILE A 87 9.07 14.85 -6.48
CA ILE A 87 7.97 13.98 -6.04
C ILE A 87 6.99 13.80 -7.20
N GLY A 88 6.90 12.60 -7.77
CA GLY A 88 6.03 12.34 -8.90
C GLY A 88 6.00 10.88 -9.33
N GLY A 89 5.31 10.61 -10.45
CA GLY A 89 5.30 9.28 -11.06
C GLY A 89 6.50 9.05 -11.99
N ASP A 90 6.51 7.90 -12.66
CA ASP A 90 7.58 7.46 -13.56
C ASP A 90 8.04 8.54 -14.56
N GLY A 91 7.10 9.15 -15.29
CA GLY A 91 7.42 10.18 -16.27
C GLY A 91 8.10 11.43 -15.67
N SER A 92 7.79 11.79 -14.42
CA SER A 92 8.45 12.91 -13.75
C SER A 92 9.89 12.56 -13.37
N LEU A 93 10.12 11.34 -12.86
CA LEU A 93 11.43 10.85 -12.45
C LEU A 93 12.35 10.61 -13.66
N THR A 94 11.80 10.12 -14.76
CA THR A 94 12.50 10.03 -16.05
C THR A 94 12.98 11.41 -16.53
N GLY A 95 12.10 12.41 -16.47
CA GLY A 95 12.46 13.79 -16.83
C GLY A 95 13.53 14.39 -15.92
N ALA A 96 13.52 14.04 -14.62
CA ALA A 96 14.53 14.47 -13.67
C ALA A 96 15.90 13.88 -14.02
N ASN A 97 15.95 12.60 -14.37
CA ASN A 97 17.21 11.96 -14.76
C ASN A 97 17.82 12.62 -16.01
N LEU A 98 17.01 12.81 -17.06
CA LEU A 98 17.47 13.48 -18.29
C LEU A 98 18.03 14.88 -17.98
N PHE A 99 17.35 15.63 -17.11
CA PHE A 99 17.79 16.96 -16.72
C PHE A 99 19.14 16.96 -16.00
N ARG A 100 19.42 15.96 -15.17
CA ARG A 100 20.73 15.78 -14.53
C ARG A 100 21.82 15.45 -15.53
N GLU A 101 21.54 14.58 -16.50
CA GLU A 101 22.51 14.17 -17.52
C GLU A 101 22.91 15.35 -18.41
N GLU A 102 21.94 16.20 -18.77
CA GLU A 102 22.17 17.39 -19.59
C GLU A 102 22.73 18.59 -18.80
N TRP A 103 22.74 18.54 -17.46
CA TRP A 103 23.03 19.70 -16.59
C TRP A 103 24.31 20.46 -16.95
N SER A 104 25.41 19.74 -17.14
CA SER A 104 26.71 20.36 -17.49
C SER A 104 26.66 21.11 -18.83
N GLY A 105 26.07 20.49 -19.87
CA GLY A 105 25.89 21.12 -21.17
C GLY A 105 24.98 22.35 -21.11
N LEU A 106 23.92 22.30 -20.29
CA LEU A 106 23.03 23.45 -20.08
C LEU A 106 23.78 24.62 -19.44
N LEU A 107 24.66 24.37 -18.46
CA LEU A 107 25.47 25.42 -17.84
C LEU A 107 26.48 26.03 -18.82
N ASP A 108 27.12 25.20 -19.64
CA ASP A 108 28.06 25.67 -20.67
C ASP A 108 27.37 26.60 -21.67
N GLU A 109 26.14 26.26 -22.10
CA GLU A 109 25.33 27.11 -22.97
C GLU A 109 24.92 28.43 -22.30
N LEU A 110 24.56 28.41 -21.01
CA LEU A 110 24.20 29.63 -20.27
C LEU A 110 25.41 30.56 -20.05
N VAL A 111 26.62 30.01 -19.92
CA VAL A 111 27.86 30.80 -19.89
C VAL A 111 28.13 31.43 -21.25
N GLN A 112 27.99 30.64 -22.34
CA GLN A 112 28.20 31.12 -23.70
C GLN A 112 27.21 32.22 -24.11
N SER A 113 25.96 32.14 -23.65
CA SER A 113 24.95 33.18 -23.89
C SER A 113 25.11 34.41 -22.99
N GLY A 114 25.97 34.34 -21.96
CA GLY A 114 26.20 35.42 -21.00
C GLY A 114 25.11 35.58 -19.95
N GLU A 115 24.22 34.59 -19.79
CA GLU A 115 23.14 34.59 -18.79
C GLU A 115 23.66 34.29 -17.37
N ILE A 116 24.78 33.55 -17.26
CA ILE A 116 25.47 33.27 -16.00
C ILE A 116 26.98 33.46 -16.14
N SER A 117 27.69 33.71 -15.02
CA SER A 117 29.15 33.81 -15.02
C SER A 117 29.84 32.44 -14.94
N GLU A 118 31.11 32.37 -15.33
CA GLU A 118 31.92 31.14 -15.19
C GLU A 118 32.03 30.71 -13.71
N GLU A 119 32.13 31.65 -12.77
CA GLU A 119 32.17 31.33 -11.34
C GLU A 119 30.84 30.73 -10.87
N ALA A 120 29.71 31.25 -11.36
CA ALA A 120 28.40 30.70 -11.06
C ALA A 120 28.26 29.27 -11.62
N SER A 121 28.75 29.01 -12.83
CA SER A 121 28.77 27.66 -13.40
C SER A 121 29.61 26.70 -12.55
N GLN A 122 30.79 27.11 -12.08
CA GLN A 122 31.66 26.27 -11.25
C GLN A 122 31.03 25.92 -9.90
N ILE A 123 30.43 26.90 -9.22
CA ILE A 123 29.77 26.71 -7.91
C ILE A 123 28.59 25.73 -8.04
N HIS A 124 27.86 25.78 -9.16
CA HIS A 124 26.65 24.98 -9.38
C HIS A 124 26.86 23.79 -10.33
N SER A 125 28.11 23.36 -10.51
CA SER A 125 28.53 22.36 -11.50
C SER A 125 27.89 20.98 -11.32
N ALA A 126 27.45 20.63 -10.10
CA ALA A 126 26.81 19.36 -9.80
C ALA A 126 25.34 19.57 -9.39
N LEU A 127 24.43 18.94 -10.12
CA LEU A 127 23.02 18.83 -9.74
C LEU A 127 22.77 17.50 -9.04
N HIS A 128 22.39 17.57 -7.76
CA HIS A 128 21.99 16.42 -6.98
C HIS A 128 20.47 16.25 -7.04
N ILE A 129 20.02 15.07 -7.48
CA ILE A 129 18.60 14.76 -7.61
C ILE A 129 18.25 13.57 -6.74
N VAL A 130 17.18 13.73 -5.97
CA VAL A 130 16.50 12.63 -5.29
C VAL A 130 15.05 12.55 -5.74
N GLY A 131 14.61 11.35 -6.12
CA GLY A 131 13.26 11.04 -6.51
C GLY A 131 12.45 10.43 -5.35
N MET A 132 11.16 10.76 -5.30
CA MET A 132 10.16 10.06 -4.49
C MET A 132 8.96 9.71 -5.35
N VAL A 133 8.49 8.48 -5.25
CA VAL A 133 7.38 8.01 -6.10
C VAL A 133 6.03 8.39 -5.49
N GLY A 134 5.40 9.40 -6.09
CA GLY A 134 4.03 9.82 -5.82
C GLY A 134 3.11 9.36 -6.94
N SER A 135 2.54 8.16 -6.82
CA SER A 135 1.63 7.54 -7.78
C SER A 135 0.55 6.77 -7.02
N ILE A 136 -0.66 6.72 -7.55
CA ILE A 136 -1.70 5.82 -7.03
C ILE A 136 -1.58 4.43 -7.65
N ASP A 137 -0.97 4.34 -8.84
CA ASP A 137 -1.03 3.17 -9.71
C ASP A 137 -0.08 2.05 -9.24
N ASN A 138 0.85 2.33 -8.33
CA ASN A 138 1.95 1.44 -7.91
C ASN A 138 2.76 0.90 -9.10
N ASP A 139 3.06 1.80 -10.03
CA ASP A 139 3.60 1.51 -11.37
C ASP A 139 5.12 1.73 -11.48
N PHE A 140 5.82 1.90 -10.35
CA PHE A 140 7.26 2.13 -10.33
C PHE A 140 8.01 0.92 -9.80
N CYS A 141 8.89 0.32 -10.61
CA CYS A 141 9.66 -0.83 -10.19
C CYS A 141 10.78 -0.45 -9.22
N GLY A 142 11.06 -1.34 -8.27
CA GLY A 142 12.03 -1.12 -7.20
C GLY A 142 11.41 -0.63 -5.89
N THR A 143 10.13 -0.23 -5.87
CA THR A 143 9.42 0.08 -4.62
C THR A 143 8.27 -0.88 -4.36
N ASP A 144 8.14 -1.35 -3.12
CA ASP A 144 7.02 -2.22 -2.72
C ASP A 144 5.69 -1.46 -2.78
N MET A 145 5.72 -0.16 -2.46
CA MET A 145 4.56 0.72 -2.42
C MET A 145 4.91 2.14 -2.88
N THR A 146 4.00 2.77 -3.61
CA THR A 146 4.06 4.19 -3.98
C THR A 146 3.15 5.07 -3.12
N ILE A 147 3.54 6.32 -2.89
CA ILE A 147 2.75 7.27 -2.09
C ILE A 147 1.45 7.60 -2.81
N GLY A 148 0.32 7.20 -2.22
CA GLY A 148 -1.03 7.47 -2.70
C GLY A 148 -1.83 6.21 -3.05
N THR A 149 -1.17 5.05 -3.21
CA THR A 149 -1.82 3.79 -3.59
C THR A 149 -2.82 3.33 -2.53
N ASP A 150 -2.41 3.33 -1.25
CA ASP A 150 -3.30 2.90 -0.16
C ASP A 150 -4.48 3.86 0.01
N SER A 151 -4.26 5.17 -0.14
CA SER A 151 -5.33 6.17 -0.13
C SER A 151 -6.32 5.97 -1.28
N ALA A 152 -5.83 5.67 -2.50
CA ALA A 152 -6.68 5.38 -3.65
C ALA A 152 -7.49 4.09 -3.44
N LEU A 153 -6.86 3.05 -2.90
CA LEU A 153 -7.55 1.81 -2.53
C LEU A 153 -8.68 2.06 -1.53
N HIS A 154 -8.47 2.89 -0.51
CA HIS A 154 -9.54 3.31 0.41
C HIS A 154 -10.72 3.93 -0.34
N ARG A 155 -10.46 4.82 -1.32
CA ARG A 155 -11.54 5.43 -2.12
C ARG A 155 -12.31 4.37 -2.94
N ILE A 156 -11.60 3.39 -3.51
CA ILE A 156 -12.23 2.32 -4.28
C ILE A 156 -13.13 1.48 -3.38
N ILE A 157 -12.61 1.02 -2.23
CA ILE A 157 -13.35 0.16 -1.32
C ILE A 157 -14.56 0.88 -0.70
N GLU A 158 -14.45 2.16 -0.35
CA GLU A 158 -15.61 2.94 0.11
C GLU A 158 -16.73 2.98 -0.93
N VAL A 159 -16.39 3.16 -2.21
CA VAL A 159 -17.39 3.15 -3.30
C VAL A 159 -17.95 1.74 -3.48
N VAL A 160 -17.12 0.71 -3.44
CA VAL A 160 -17.55 -0.68 -3.57
C VAL A 160 -18.53 -1.04 -2.45
N ASP A 161 -18.18 -0.76 -1.20
CA ASP A 161 -19.01 -1.06 -0.03
C ASP A 161 -20.34 -0.29 -0.08
N ALA A 162 -20.32 0.98 -0.49
CA ALA A 162 -21.53 1.77 -0.70
C ALA A 162 -22.44 1.13 -1.77
N ILE A 163 -21.87 0.66 -2.89
CA ILE A 163 -22.60 0.01 -3.97
C ILE A 163 -23.15 -1.35 -3.54
N MET A 164 -22.41 -2.14 -2.76
CA MET A 164 -22.79 -3.50 -2.36
C MET A 164 -24.18 -3.56 -1.73
N THR A 165 -24.53 -2.57 -0.90
CA THR A 165 -25.86 -2.50 -0.26
C THR A 165 -27.01 -2.40 -1.28
N THR A 166 -26.82 -1.58 -2.31
CA THR A 166 -27.80 -1.41 -3.40
C THR A 166 -27.84 -2.63 -4.32
N ALA A 167 -26.69 -3.27 -4.54
CA ALA A 167 -26.56 -4.45 -5.39
C ALA A 167 -27.29 -5.66 -4.79
N GLN A 168 -27.15 -5.90 -3.48
CA GLN A 168 -27.84 -6.99 -2.76
C GLN A 168 -29.36 -6.86 -2.80
N SER A 169 -29.86 -5.62 -2.75
CA SER A 169 -31.30 -5.33 -2.75
C SER A 169 -31.95 -5.73 -4.07
N HIS A 170 -31.28 -5.43 -5.19
CA HIS A 170 -31.83 -5.62 -6.53
C HIS A 170 -31.27 -6.81 -7.30
N GLN A 171 -30.40 -7.61 -6.69
CA GLN A 171 -29.82 -8.76 -7.38
C GLN A 171 -29.06 -8.33 -8.65
N ARG A 172 -28.14 -7.36 -8.51
CA ARG A 172 -27.42 -6.76 -9.64
C ARG A 172 -26.00 -7.25 -9.78
N THR A 173 -25.52 -7.18 -11.02
CA THR A 173 -24.09 -7.25 -11.33
C THR A 173 -23.53 -5.86 -11.49
N PHE A 174 -22.40 -5.57 -10.87
CA PHE A 174 -21.67 -4.32 -11.03
C PHE A 174 -20.33 -4.57 -11.69
N VAL A 175 -20.06 -3.82 -12.75
CA VAL A 175 -18.75 -3.72 -13.40
C VAL A 175 -18.14 -2.39 -12.97
N LEU A 176 -17.05 -2.45 -12.21
CA LEU A 176 -16.39 -1.28 -11.64
C LEU A 176 -15.06 -1.04 -12.36
N GLU A 177 -14.93 0.12 -12.98
CA GLU A 177 -13.69 0.54 -13.66
C GLU A 177 -12.81 1.33 -12.70
N VAL A 178 -11.57 0.88 -12.53
CA VAL A 178 -10.59 1.47 -11.62
C VAL A 178 -9.36 1.98 -12.37
N MET A 179 -8.73 3.02 -11.82
CA MET A 179 -7.49 3.59 -12.33
C MET A 179 -6.34 2.60 -12.25
N GLY A 180 -5.29 2.87 -13.03
CA GLY A 180 -4.09 2.04 -13.09
C GLY A 180 -3.28 2.25 -14.36
N ARG A 181 -3.85 2.91 -15.38
CA ARG A 181 -3.26 3.08 -16.72
C ARG A 181 -2.77 1.78 -17.34
N HIS A 182 -1.52 1.37 -17.09
CA HIS A 182 -0.90 0.13 -17.59
C HIS A 182 -0.59 -0.87 -16.47
N CYS A 183 -0.92 -0.52 -15.23
CA CYS A 183 -0.74 -1.32 -14.03
C CYS A 183 -2.12 -1.76 -13.49
N GLY A 184 -2.28 -3.05 -13.24
CA GLY A 184 -3.44 -3.68 -12.66
C GLY A 184 -3.40 -3.80 -11.14
N TYR A 185 -2.37 -3.27 -10.46
CA TYR A 185 -2.23 -3.39 -9.00
C TYR A 185 -3.47 -2.92 -8.25
N LEU A 186 -3.98 -1.72 -8.55
CA LEU A 186 -5.19 -1.20 -7.92
C LEU A 186 -6.40 -2.11 -8.17
N ALA A 187 -6.59 -2.62 -9.39
CA ALA A 187 -7.67 -3.56 -9.71
C ALA A 187 -7.54 -4.88 -8.97
N LEU A 188 -6.34 -5.45 -8.92
CA LEU A 188 -6.05 -6.72 -8.25
C LEU A 188 -6.29 -6.59 -6.74
N VAL A 189 -5.71 -5.58 -6.10
CA VAL A 189 -5.85 -5.39 -4.65
C VAL A 189 -7.28 -5.02 -4.30
N SER A 190 -7.96 -4.20 -5.12
CA SER A 190 -9.39 -3.90 -4.92
C SER A 190 -10.25 -5.16 -5.02
N ALA A 191 -10.03 -5.99 -6.04
CA ALA A 191 -10.74 -7.25 -6.22
C ALA A 191 -10.52 -8.19 -5.04
N LEU A 192 -9.29 -8.26 -4.51
CA LEU A 192 -8.97 -9.06 -3.34
C LEU A 192 -9.67 -8.51 -2.08
N ALA A 193 -9.62 -7.20 -1.86
CA ALA A 193 -10.16 -6.52 -0.69
C ALA A 193 -11.70 -6.50 -0.63
N CYS A 194 -12.39 -6.44 -1.77
CA CYS A 194 -13.86 -6.56 -1.79
C CYS A 194 -14.34 -8.00 -2.03
N GLY A 195 -13.44 -8.91 -2.39
CA GLY A 195 -13.78 -10.29 -2.72
C GLY A 195 -14.59 -10.42 -4.02
N ALA A 196 -14.21 -9.66 -5.05
CA ALA A 196 -14.83 -9.66 -6.38
C ALA A 196 -14.92 -11.07 -7.00
N ASP A 197 -15.93 -11.26 -7.86
CA ASP A 197 -16.14 -12.53 -8.57
C ASP A 197 -15.17 -12.70 -9.75
N TRP A 198 -14.75 -11.59 -10.35
CA TRP A 198 -13.81 -11.56 -11.46
C TRP A 198 -13.00 -10.25 -11.47
N VAL A 199 -11.78 -10.32 -12.01
CA VAL A 199 -10.91 -9.16 -12.19
C VAL A 199 -10.20 -9.24 -13.54
N LEU A 200 -10.07 -8.10 -14.21
CA LEU A 200 -9.37 -7.97 -15.50
C LEU A 200 -8.23 -6.97 -15.36
N ILE A 201 -6.99 -7.43 -15.57
CA ILE A 201 -5.76 -6.65 -15.43
C ILE A 201 -4.83 -6.82 -16.65
N PRO A 202 -4.06 -5.79 -17.04
CA PRO A 202 -3.14 -5.86 -18.17
C PRO A 202 -2.01 -6.89 -17.99
N GLU A 203 -1.56 -7.15 -16.76
CA GLU A 203 -0.44 -8.06 -16.47
C GLU A 203 -0.81 -9.54 -16.61
N MET A 204 -2.11 -9.84 -16.50
CA MET A 204 -2.64 -11.19 -16.67
C MET A 204 -3.85 -11.17 -17.60
N PRO A 205 -3.65 -10.92 -18.92
CA PRO A 205 -4.74 -10.92 -19.88
C PRO A 205 -5.48 -12.26 -19.88
N PRO A 206 -6.82 -12.24 -19.91
CA PRO A 206 -7.62 -13.45 -19.85
C PRO A 206 -7.31 -14.41 -21.01
N LYS A 207 -7.38 -15.72 -20.77
CA LYS A 207 -7.26 -16.75 -21.83
C LYS A 207 -8.47 -16.66 -22.78
N ASP A 208 -8.30 -17.07 -24.04
CA ASP A 208 -9.42 -17.15 -24.99
C ASP A 208 -10.56 -18.01 -24.41
N GLY A 209 -11.80 -17.59 -24.60
CA GLY A 209 -12.98 -18.22 -23.98
C GLY A 209 -13.24 -17.78 -22.53
N TRP A 210 -12.54 -16.76 -22.02
CA TRP A 210 -12.81 -16.18 -20.70
C TRP A 210 -14.23 -15.65 -20.56
N GLU A 211 -14.87 -15.26 -21.65
CA GLU A 211 -16.24 -14.75 -21.65
C GLU A 211 -17.19 -15.80 -21.08
N GLU A 212 -17.06 -17.04 -21.56
CA GLU A 212 -17.85 -18.17 -21.11
C GLU A 212 -17.49 -18.56 -19.67
N GLN A 213 -16.20 -18.61 -19.35
CA GLN A 213 -15.73 -18.93 -17.99
C GLN A 213 -16.23 -17.94 -16.95
N MET A 214 -16.16 -16.64 -17.27
CA MET A 214 -16.69 -15.58 -16.42
C MET A 214 -18.19 -15.75 -16.28
N CYS A 215 -18.95 -15.93 -17.37
CA CYS A 215 -20.39 -16.10 -17.30
C CYS A 215 -20.79 -17.32 -16.42
N ASN A 216 -20.09 -18.45 -16.58
CA ASN A 216 -20.28 -19.64 -15.77
C ASN A 216 -19.99 -19.35 -14.30
N LYS A 217 -18.90 -18.64 -13.99
CA LYS A 217 -18.54 -18.26 -12.62
C LYS A 217 -19.60 -17.37 -11.96
N LEU A 218 -20.09 -16.36 -12.68
CA LEU A 218 -21.12 -15.44 -12.18
C LEU A 218 -22.44 -16.19 -11.94
N SER A 219 -22.82 -17.08 -12.85
CA SER A 219 -23.99 -17.96 -12.71
C SER A 219 -23.87 -18.89 -11.51
N GLU A 220 -22.73 -19.56 -11.34
CA GLU A 220 -22.45 -20.41 -10.17
C GLU A 220 -22.53 -19.64 -8.86
N SER A 221 -21.96 -18.43 -8.82
CA SER A 221 -22.01 -17.55 -7.65
C SER A 221 -23.47 -17.28 -7.25
N ARG A 222 -24.34 -17.07 -8.24
CA ARG A 222 -25.77 -16.87 -8.04
C ARG A 222 -26.51 -18.13 -7.58
N LEU A 223 -26.22 -19.27 -8.17
CA LEU A 223 -26.79 -20.57 -7.77
C LEU A 223 -26.41 -20.94 -6.33
N ARG A 224 -25.23 -20.52 -5.87
CA ARG A 224 -24.76 -20.69 -4.48
C ARG A 224 -25.38 -19.68 -3.50
N GLY A 225 -26.35 -18.86 -3.95
CA GLY A 225 -27.10 -17.95 -3.09
C GLY A 225 -26.53 -16.53 -3.01
N SER A 226 -25.47 -16.19 -3.75
CA SER A 226 -25.01 -14.80 -3.81
C SER A 226 -26.11 -13.91 -4.40
N ARG A 227 -26.34 -12.75 -3.78
CA ARG A 227 -27.32 -11.76 -4.24
C ARG A 227 -26.70 -10.66 -5.08
N LEU A 228 -25.41 -10.70 -5.36
CA LEU A 228 -24.74 -9.68 -6.16
C LEU A 228 -23.57 -10.32 -6.90
N ASN A 229 -23.11 -9.64 -7.94
CA ASN A 229 -21.83 -9.94 -8.57
C ASN A 229 -20.99 -8.67 -8.74
N ILE A 230 -19.69 -8.76 -8.49
CA ILE A 230 -18.74 -7.65 -8.69
C ILE A 230 -17.66 -8.11 -9.66
N VAL A 231 -17.48 -7.35 -10.73
CA VAL A 231 -16.37 -7.48 -11.67
C VAL A 231 -15.55 -6.19 -11.61
N ILE A 232 -14.25 -6.31 -11.33
CA ILE A 232 -13.32 -5.18 -11.34
C ILE A 232 -12.56 -5.17 -12.67
N VAL A 233 -12.51 -4.02 -13.33
CA VAL A 233 -11.83 -3.83 -14.61
C VAL A 233 -10.81 -2.70 -14.47
N ALA A 234 -9.54 -2.98 -14.72
CA ALA A 234 -8.53 -1.93 -14.81
C ALA A 234 -8.72 -1.10 -16.08
N GLU A 235 -8.44 0.22 -16.03
CA GLU A 235 -8.42 1.11 -17.21
C GLU A 235 -7.61 0.52 -18.39
N GLY A 236 -6.49 -0.15 -18.08
CA GLY A 236 -5.60 -0.77 -19.05
C GLY A 236 -5.92 -2.20 -19.44
N ALA A 237 -7.08 -2.76 -19.06
CA ALA A 237 -7.39 -4.17 -19.31
C ALA A 237 -7.38 -4.49 -20.82
N THR A 238 -6.66 -5.54 -21.19
CA THR A 238 -6.55 -6.04 -22.57
C THR A 238 -6.71 -7.55 -22.62
N ASP A 239 -7.07 -8.07 -23.80
CA ASP A 239 -6.99 -9.50 -24.10
C ASP A 239 -5.57 -9.93 -24.51
N ARG A 240 -5.37 -11.23 -24.76
CA ARG A 240 -4.05 -11.77 -25.17
C ARG A 240 -3.59 -11.33 -26.56
N HIS A 241 -4.46 -10.68 -27.33
CA HIS A 241 -4.17 -10.11 -28.64
C HIS A 241 -3.90 -8.60 -28.58
N GLY A 242 -3.99 -8.00 -27.38
CA GLY A 242 -3.79 -6.56 -27.18
C GLY A 242 -5.04 -5.72 -27.45
N ASN A 243 -6.21 -6.33 -27.66
CA ASN A 243 -7.45 -5.59 -27.80
C ASN A 243 -7.92 -5.09 -26.42
N PRO A 244 -8.30 -3.81 -26.27
CA PRO A 244 -8.84 -3.28 -25.02
C PRO A 244 -10.15 -3.96 -24.62
N ILE A 245 -10.27 -4.36 -23.34
CA ILE A 245 -11.49 -4.90 -22.76
C ILE A 245 -12.17 -3.79 -21.95
N SER A 246 -13.18 -3.14 -22.54
CA SER A 246 -13.91 -2.07 -21.87
C SER A 246 -14.94 -2.59 -20.86
N SER A 247 -15.22 -1.80 -19.82
CA SER A 247 -16.27 -2.12 -18.84
C SER A 247 -17.66 -2.27 -19.46
N ASN A 248 -17.96 -1.54 -20.55
CA ASN A 248 -19.20 -1.70 -21.29
C ASN A 248 -19.26 -3.04 -22.05
N ALA A 249 -18.15 -3.49 -22.63
CA ALA A 249 -18.10 -4.80 -23.27
C ALA A 249 -18.38 -5.94 -22.28
N VAL A 250 -17.84 -5.85 -21.06
CA VAL A 250 -18.12 -6.79 -19.96
C VAL A 250 -19.60 -6.75 -19.57
N LYS A 251 -20.18 -5.55 -19.43
CA LYS A 251 -21.62 -5.40 -19.15
C LYS A 251 -22.47 -6.05 -20.23
N ASP A 252 -22.22 -5.73 -21.49
CA ASP A 252 -23.01 -6.22 -22.62
C ASP A 252 -22.91 -7.75 -22.73
N LEU A 253 -21.74 -8.31 -22.44
CA LEU A 253 -21.53 -9.74 -22.34
C LEU A 253 -22.41 -10.38 -21.26
N VAL A 254 -22.40 -9.85 -20.03
CA VAL A 254 -23.21 -10.37 -18.92
C VAL A 254 -24.71 -10.26 -19.22
N VAL A 255 -25.16 -9.14 -19.77
CA VAL A 255 -26.58 -8.95 -20.13
C VAL A 255 -27.00 -9.93 -21.22
N ARG A 256 -26.18 -10.10 -22.27
CA ARG A 256 -26.49 -10.98 -23.40
C ARG A 256 -26.49 -12.47 -22.99
N CYS A 257 -25.50 -12.90 -22.21
CA CYS A 257 -25.30 -14.31 -21.91
C CYS A 257 -26.09 -14.80 -20.69
N LEU A 258 -26.28 -13.95 -19.68
CA LEU A 258 -26.93 -14.34 -18.41
C LEU A 258 -28.26 -13.63 -18.15
N GLY A 259 -28.55 -12.53 -18.86
CA GLY A 259 -29.77 -11.73 -18.62
C GLY A 259 -29.79 -10.98 -17.28
N PHE A 260 -28.64 -10.85 -16.61
CA PHE A 260 -28.57 -10.16 -15.30
C PHE A 260 -28.68 -8.63 -15.45
N ASP A 261 -29.41 -7.96 -14.55
CA ASP A 261 -29.41 -6.48 -14.47
C ASP A 261 -28.00 -6.01 -14.09
N THR A 262 -27.31 -5.39 -15.05
CA THR A 262 -25.89 -5.08 -14.96
C THR A 262 -25.64 -3.59 -15.13
N ARG A 263 -24.85 -3.03 -14.21
CA ARG A 263 -24.49 -1.61 -14.17
C ARG A 263 -22.98 -1.44 -14.26
N VAL A 264 -22.56 -0.36 -14.91
CA VAL A 264 -21.15 0.06 -14.98
C VAL A 264 -20.98 1.28 -14.10
N THR A 265 -19.90 1.33 -13.34
CA THR A 265 -19.49 2.53 -12.59
C THR A 265 -18.02 2.78 -12.85
N ILE A 266 -17.73 3.91 -13.48
CA ILE A 266 -16.37 4.39 -13.70
C ILE A 266 -16.04 5.33 -12.54
N LEU A 267 -15.15 4.90 -11.64
CA LEU A 267 -14.83 5.67 -10.44
C LEU A 267 -14.11 6.98 -10.77
N GLY A 268 -13.26 6.96 -11.79
CA GLY A 268 -12.53 8.12 -12.26
C GLY A 268 -11.71 8.79 -11.16
N HIS A 269 -11.72 10.13 -11.13
CA HIS A 269 -10.82 10.94 -10.31
C HIS A 269 -11.12 10.91 -8.80
N VAL A 270 -12.21 10.30 -8.36
CA VAL A 270 -12.47 10.07 -6.92
C VAL A 270 -11.29 9.33 -6.28
N GLN A 271 -10.64 8.45 -7.03
CA GLN A 271 -9.46 7.66 -6.62
C GLN A 271 -8.21 8.50 -6.34
N ARG A 272 -8.15 9.74 -6.82
CA ARG A 272 -7.04 10.69 -6.57
C ARG A 272 -7.37 11.72 -5.49
N GLY A 273 -8.63 11.77 -5.08
CA GLY A 273 -9.15 12.71 -4.10
C GLY A 273 -9.21 12.13 -2.69
N GLY A 274 -9.80 12.90 -1.78
CA GLY A 274 -9.92 12.52 -0.38
C GLY A 274 -8.68 12.83 0.44
N THR A 275 -8.69 12.40 1.70
CA THR A 275 -7.59 12.60 2.63
C THR A 275 -6.61 11.42 2.58
N PRO A 276 -5.30 11.65 2.72
CA PRO A 276 -4.33 10.56 2.77
C PRO A 276 -4.62 9.61 3.93
N SER A 277 -4.47 8.30 3.70
CA SER A 277 -4.55 7.27 4.74
C SER A 277 -3.41 7.39 5.75
N ALA A 278 -3.53 6.70 6.90
CA ALA A 278 -2.45 6.65 7.88
C ALA A 278 -1.14 6.11 7.27
N PHE A 279 -1.23 5.04 6.47
CA PHE A 279 -0.11 4.44 5.76
C PHE A 279 0.61 5.46 4.87
N ASP A 280 -0.13 6.13 3.97
CA ASP A 280 0.48 7.10 3.03
C ASP A 280 1.07 8.32 3.74
N ARG A 281 0.51 8.75 4.88
CA ARG A 281 1.09 9.83 5.70
C ARG A 281 2.43 9.41 6.29
N ILE A 282 2.50 8.21 6.86
CA ILE A 282 3.72 7.68 7.49
C ILE A 282 4.77 7.41 6.42
N LEU A 283 4.41 6.73 5.33
CA LEU A 283 5.28 6.42 4.19
C LEU A 283 5.90 7.70 3.62
N ALA A 284 5.06 8.66 3.23
CA ALA A 284 5.53 9.93 2.65
C ALA A 284 6.42 10.72 3.61
N SER A 285 6.12 10.69 4.92
CA SER A 285 6.93 11.37 5.92
C SER A 285 8.30 10.73 6.09
N ARG A 286 8.36 9.38 6.15
CA ARG A 286 9.62 8.62 6.22
C ARG A 286 10.49 8.89 5.00
N MET A 287 9.90 8.79 3.80
CA MET A 287 10.61 8.97 2.55
C MET A 287 11.10 10.42 2.37
N GLY A 288 10.34 11.42 2.80
CA GLY A 288 10.76 12.82 2.70
C GLY A 288 11.94 13.17 3.61
N VAL A 289 12.02 12.56 4.80
CA VAL A 289 13.19 12.70 5.67
C VAL A 289 14.42 12.05 5.02
N GLU A 290 14.26 10.81 4.54
CA GLU A 290 15.34 10.07 3.89
C GLU A 290 15.84 10.77 2.62
N ALA A 291 14.94 11.43 1.86
CA ALA A 291 15.31 12.17 0.66
C ALA A 291 16.23 13.37 0.97
N VAL A 292 16.00 14.07 2.08
CA VAL A 292 16.87 15.15 2.51
C VAL A 292 18.23 14.62 2.94
N LEU A 293 18.27 13.53 3.71
CA LEU A 293 19.53 12.89 4.10
C LEU A 293 20.32 12.44 2.87
N ALA A 294 19.65 11.82 1.89
CA ALA A 294 20.26 11.39 0.63
C ALA A 294 20.85 12.57 -0.17
N LEU A 295 20.20 13.74 -0.19
CA LEU A 295 20.73 14.95 -0.84
C LEU A 295 21.99 15.48 -0.12
N LEU A 296 22.01 15.48 1.21
CA LEU A 296 23.16 15.97 1.99
C LEU A 296 24.37 15.04 1.91
N GLU A 297 24.13 13.74 1.79
CA GLU A 297 25.18 12.73 1.65
C GLU A 297 25.65 12.56 0.19
N ALA A 298 24.97 13.19 -0.76
CA ALA A 298 25.33 13.10 -2.17
C ALA A 298 26.68 13.77 -2.44
N SER A 299 27.46 13.16 -3.32
CA SER A 299 28.71 13.69 -3.86
C SER A 299 28.59 13.78 -5.38
N PRO A 300 29.48 14.50 -6.09
CA PRO A 300 29.43 14.61 -7.56
C PRO A 300 29.44 13.26 -8.30
N GLY A 301 30.00 12.21 -7.69
CA GLY A 301 29.99 10.85 -8.24
C GLY A 301 28.78 10.00 -7.86
N THR A 302 27.91 10.47 -6.96
CA THR A 302 26.73 9.73 -6.51
C THR A 302 25.64 9.82 -7.58
N PRO A 303 25.12 8.68 -8.10
CA PRO A 303 24.04 8.71 -9.07
C PRO A 303 22.75 9.26 -8.44
N ALA A 304 21.85 9.80 -9.27
CA ALA A 304 20.50 10.12 -8.81
C ALA A 304 19.85 8.87 -8.23
N CYS A 305 19.18 9.01 -7.09
CA CYS A 305 18.51 7.89 -6.43
C CYS A 305 17.03 8.16 -6.23
N VAL A 306 16.25 7.09 -6.17
CA VAL A 306 14.87 7.10 -5.71
C VAL A 306 14.84 6.56 -4.29
N VAL A 307 14.25 7.32 -3.39
CA VAL A 307 13.91 6.82 -2.05
C VAL A 307 12.69 5.91 -2.21
N SER A 308 12.77 4.72 -1.64
CA SER A 308 11.80 3.65 -1.80
C SER A 308 11.55 2.92 -0.47
N LEU A 309 10.46 2.15 -0.39
CA LEU A 309 10.20 1.19 0.67
C LEU A 309 10.50 -0.23 0.14
N CYS A 310 11.41 -0.94 0.78
CA CYS A 310 11.67 -2.36 0.53
C CYS A 310 11.69 -3.12 1.87
N GLY A 311 10.83 -4.13 2.03
CA GLY A 311 10.77 -4.91 3.27
C GLY A 311 10.47 -4.06 4.50
N ASN A 312 9.60 -3.05 4.34
CA ASN A 312 9.27 -2.05 5.36
C ASN A 312 10.46 -1.16 5.82
N GLN A 313 11.59 -1.16 5.10
CA GLN A 313 12.72 -0.26 5.35
C GLN A 313 12.85 0.78 4.23
N ALA A 314 13.31 1.98 4.59
CA ALA A 314 13.59 3.01 3.60
C ALA A 314 14.94 2.67 2.94
N VAL A 315 14.95 2.56 1.61
CA VAL A 315 16.13 2.23 0.82
C VAL A 315 16.32 3.26 -0.28
N ARG A 316 17.56 3.44 -0.72
CA ARG A 316 17.92 4.30 -1.86
C ARG A 316 18.29 3.41 -3.02
N LEU A 317 17.58 3.55 -4.13
CA LEU A 317 17.84 2.78 -5.34
C LEU A 317 18.34 3.71 -6.44
N PRO A 318 19.32 3.30 -7.26
CA PRO A 318 19.73 4.08 -8.42
C PRO A 318 18.53 4.33 -9.34
N LEU A 319 18.27 5.60 -9.65
CA LEU A 319 17.10 6.01 -10.43
C LEU A 319 17.06 5.30 -11.81
N MET A 320 18.22 5.14 -12.43
CA MET A 320 18.33 4.48 -13.74
C MET A 320 17.98 2.99 -13.70
N GLU A 321 18.35 2.28 -12.63
CA GLU A 321 17.98 0.87 -12.47
C GLU A 321 16.47 0.73 -12.31
N CYS A 322 15.82 1.59 -11.52
CA CYS A 322 14.38 1.54 -11.32
C CYS A 322 13.58 1.88 -12.60
N VAL A 323 13.97 2.93 -13.34
CA VAL A 323 13.31 3.32 -14.59
C VAL A 323 13.49 2.23 -15.66
N GLN A 324 14.69 1.66 -15.76
CA GLN A 324 14.98 0.58 -16.70
C GLN A 324 14.23 -0.70 -16.34
N MET A 325 14.17 -1.08 -15.06
CA MET A 325 13.35 -2.20 -14.58
C MET A 325 11.85 -2.01 -14.88
N THR A 326 11.35 -0.78 -14.81
CA THR A 326 9.94 -0.46 -15.13
C THR A 326 9.64 -0.65 -16.62
N GLN A 327 10.59 -0.33 -17.50
CA GLN A 327 10.49 -0.59 -18.94
C GLN A 327 10.70 -2.08 -19.28
N GLU A 328 11.48 -2.81 -18.47
CA GLU A 328 11.70 -4.25 -18.60
C GLU A 328 10.50 -5.09 -18.13
N VAL A 329 9.68 -4.61 -17.18
CA VAL A 329 8.41 -5.28 -16.81
C VAL A 329 7.43 -5.31 -17.99
N GLN A 330 7.37 -4.24 -18.79
CA GLN A 330 6.57 -4.21 -20.02
C GLN A 330 7.06 -5.22 -21.08
N LYS A 331 8.38 -5.47 -21.12
CA LYS A 331 9.03 -6.43 -22.02
C LYS A 331 8.93 -7.89 -21.50
N ALA A 332 8.95 -8.10 -20.18
CA ALA A 332 8.81 -9.41 -19.56
C ALA A 332 7.35 -9.95 -19.65
N MET A 333 6.36 -9.06 -19.70
CA MET A 333 4.97 -9.39 -20.03
C MET A 333 4.81 -9.97 -21.44
N ASP A 334 5.68 -9.60 -22.37
CA ASP A 334 5.69 -10.14 -23.74
C ASP A 334 6.20 -11.59 -23.81
N GLU A 335 6.94 -12.06 -22.80
CA GLU A 335 7.70 -13.32 -22.83
C GLU A 335 7.02 -14.51 -22.08
N LYS A 336 5.77 -14.33 -21.63
CA LYS A 336 4.73 -15.36 -21.31
C LYS A 336 5.21 -16.72 -20.75
N ARG A 337 5.78 -16.79 -19.54
CA ARG A 337 6.11 -18.07 -18.87
C ARG A 337 5.58 -18.15 -17.43
N PHE A 338 4.39 -18.72 -17.26
CA PHE A 338 3.65 -18.75 -15.99
C PHE A 338 3.22 -20.15 -15.48
N GLU A 339 3.62 -21.25 -16.14
CA GLU A 339 2.98 -22.57 -15.89
C GLU A 339 3.80 -23.57 -15.06
N ASP A 340 5.00 -23.23 -14.58
CA ASP A 340 5.85 -24.17 -13.83
C ASP A 340 5.75 -24.10 -12.28
N ALA A 341 4.88 -23.24 -11.73
CA ALA A 341 4.73 -23.07 -10.27
C ALA A 341 3.67 -23.98 -9.60
N VAL A 342 2.82 -24.66 -10.37
CA VAL A 342 1.59 -25.32 -9.87
C VAL A 342 1.77 -26.83 -9.62
N ARG A 343 2.88 -27.45 -10.04
CA ARG A 343 3.00 -28.92 -10.15
C ARG A 343 3.44 -29.69 -8.90
N LEU A 344 3.36 -29.11 -7.69
CA LEU A 344 3.78 -29.76 -6.44
C LEU A 344 2.83 -29.45 -5.25
N ARG A 345 1.60 -30.00 -5.25
CA ARG A 345 0.71 -29.95 -4.07
C ARG A 345 0.10 -31.34 -3.82
N GLY A 346 0.31 -31.84 -2.59
CA GLY A 346 0.10 -33.22 -2.14
C GLY A 346 -1.26 -33.48 -1.47
N SER A 347 -1.30 -34.46 -0.58
CA SER A 347 -2.50 -35.10 -0.01
C SER A 347 -3.36 -34.21 0.90
N SER A 348 -4.65 -34.55 0.98
CA SER A 348 -5.70 -33.85 1.74
C SER A 348 -5.56 -33.98 3.27
N PHE A 349 -5.93 -32.92 4.00
CA PHE A 349 -5.95 -32.83 5.47
C PHE A 349 -7.27 -32.24 5.99
N ASN A 350 -7.61 -32.50 7.26
CA ASN A 350 -8.61 -31.75 8.01
C ASN A 350 -7.96 -30.58 8.75
N VAL A 351 -8.36 -29.35 8.46
CA VAL A 351 -7.75 -28.14 9.05
C VAL A 351 -8.79 -27.35 9.83
N ALA A 352 -8.50 -27.06 11.11
CA ALA A 352 -9.35 -26.22 11.94
C ALA A 352 -8.85 -24.77 12.00
N VAL A 353 -9.77 -23.81 11.93
CA VAL A 353 -9.49 -22.37 12.02
C VAL A 353 -10.27 -21.79 13.20
N LEU A 354 -9.61 -20.97 14.02
CA LEU A 354 -10.23 -20.25 15.14
C LEU A 354 -9.66 -18.86 15.37
N ASN A 355 -10.45 -18.01 16.01
CA ASN A 355 -10.05 -16.67 16.42
C ASN A 355 -9.82 -16.60 17.94
N VAL A 356 -8.73 -15.95 18.37
CA VAL A 356 -8.35 -15.85 19.79
C VAL A 356 -7.89 -14.42 20.13
N GLY A 357 -8.30 -13.91 21.29
CA GLY A 357 -7.99 -12.56 21.76
C GLY A 357 -9.13 -11.56 21.58
N ALA A 358 -8.81 -10.28 21.59
CA ALA A 358 -9.79 -9.22 21.31
C ALA A 358 -10.15 -9.17 19.82
N PRO A 359 -11.36 -8.72 19.43
CA PRO A 359 -11.71 -8.54 18.03
C PRO A 359 -10.76 -7.57 17.32
N ALA A 360 -10.30 -7.96 16.12
CA ALA A 360 -9.52 -7.10 15.23
C ALA A 360 -10.15 -7.10 13.84
N ALA A 361 -10.21 -5.92 13.21
CA ALA A 361 -10.66 -5.81 11.83
C ALA A 361 -9.74 -6.61 10.90
N GLY A 362 -10.31 -7.45 10.05
CA GLY A 362 -9.58 -8.36 9.15
C GLY A 362 -9.54 -9.82 9.59
N MET A 363 -9.96 -10.17 10.82
CA MET A 363 -10.10 -11.57 11.26
C MET A 363 -11.02 -12.38 10.31
N ASN A 364 -12.15 -11.81 9.90
CA ASN A 364 -13.10 -12.46 8.98
C ASN A 364 -12.50 -12.68 7.59
N ALA A 365 -11.75 -11.72 7.07
CA ALA A 365 -11.05 -11.83 5.78
C ALA A 365 -10.00 -12.95 5.81
N ALA A 366 -9.24 -13.07 6.91
CA ALA A 366 -8.26 -14.13 7.11
C ALA A 366 -8.92 -15.52 7.18
N VAL A 367 -10.01 -15.66 7.95
CA VAL A 367 -10.79 -16.91 7.99
C VAL A 367 -11.32 -17.28 6.60
N ARG A 368 -11.92 -16.32 5.87
CA ARG A 368 -12.40 -16.54 4.50
C ARG A 368 -11.30 -17.07 3.59
N SER A 369 -10.11 -16.46 3.64
CA SER A 369 -8.97 -16.86 2.83
C SER A 369 -8.54 -18.28 3.17
N ALA A 370 -8.30 -18.58 4.45
CA ALA A 370 -7.89 -19.90 4.92
C ALA A 370 -8.88 -21.00 4.51
N VAL A 371 -10.18 -20.76 4.69
CA VAL A 371 -11.24 -21.71 4.30
C VAL A 371 -11.25 -21.97 2.80
N ARG A 372 -11.19 -20.92 1.96
CA ARG A 372 -11.24 -21.08 0.50
C ARG A 372 -9.96 -21.72 -0.07
N VAL A 373 -8.80 -21.36 0.45
CA VAL A 373 -7.52 -21.98 0.06
C VAL A 373 -7.52 -23.45 0.46
N GLY A 374 -7.86 -23.76 1.72
CA GLY A 374 -7.92 -25.15 2.18
C GLY A 374 -8.86 -26.02 1.35
N ILE A 375 -10.08 -25.54 1.05
CA ILE A 375 -11.02 -26.26 0.18
C ILE A 375 -10.45 -26.47 -1.23
N THR A 376 -9.79 -25.45 -1.80
CA THR A 376 -9.16 -25.55 -3.14
C THR A 376 -8.04 -26.59 -3.16
N GLU A 377 -7.24 -26.67 -2.09
CA GLU A 377 -6.18 -27.67 -1.91
C GLU A 377 -6.74 -29.06 -1.50
N GLY A 378 -8.06 -29.24 -1.54
CA GLY A 378 -8.72 -30.51 -1.24
C GLY A 378 -8.81 -30.85 0.25
N HIS A 379 -8.63 -29.86 1.13
CA HIS A 379 -8.73 -30.03 2.59
C HIS A 379 -10.17 -29.84 3.07
N THR A 380 -10.52 -30.54 4.15
CA THR A 380 -11.78 -30.33 4.86
C THR A 380 -11.56 -29.27 5.94
N MET A 381 -12.33 -28.18 5.88
CA MET A 381 -12.15 -27.04 6.76
C MET A 381 -13.16 -27.06 7.90
N PHE A 382 -12.68 -26.88 9.13
CA PHE A 382 -13.50 -26.74 10.32
C PHE A 382 -13.35 -25.33 10.90
N ALA A 383 -14.46 -24.72 11.26
CA ALA A 383 -14.49 -23.47 12.00
C ALA A 383 -14.82 -23.77 13.47
N VAL A 384 -14.00 -23.25 14.37
CA VAL A 384 -14.25 -23.32 15.82
C VAL A 384 -14.79 -21.97 16.29
N SER A 385 -15.96 -22.00 16.92
CA SER A 385 -16.58 -20.79 17.46
C SER A 385 -15.98 -20.38 18.80
N ASP A 386 -15.98 -19.08 19.11
CA ASP A 386 -15.61 -18.51 20.41
C ASP A 386 -14.22 -18.93 20.94
N GLY A 387 -13.26 -19.12 20.03
CA GLY A 387 -11.87 -19.47 20.36
C GLY A 387 -11.74 -20.78 21.15
N PHE A 388 -10.80 -20.84 22.09
CA PHE A 388 -10.59 -22.05 22.90
C PHE A 388 -11.73 -22.35 23.89
N GLU A 389 -12.57 -21.35 24.20
CA GLU A 389 -13.76 -21.57 25.03
C GLU A 389 -14.83 -22.36 24.30
N GLY A 390 -15.10 -22.07 23.02
CA GLY A 390 -15.99 -22.90 22.22
C GLY A 390 -15.32 -24.20 21.79
N PHE A 391 -14.00 -24.21 21.57
CA PHE A 391 -13.25 -25.44 21.29
C PHE A 391 -13.48 -26.48 22.37
N CYS A 392 -13.26 -26.15 23.65
CA CYS A 392 -13.42 -27.14 24.74
C CYS A 392 -14.88 -27.60 24.94
N LYS A 393 -15.86 -26.84 24.42
CA LYS A 393 -17.29 -27.19 24.41
C LYS A 393 -17.71 -27.95 23.15
N GLY A 394 -16.79 -28.23 22.23
CA GLY A 394 -17.07 -28.92 20.96
C GLY A 394 -17.86 -28.09 19.96
N GLN A 395 -17.76 -26.76 20.02
CA GLN A 395 -18.40 -25.84 19.07
C GLN A 395 -17.60 -25.77 17.75
N ILE A 396 -17.47 -26.91 17.10
CA ILE A 396 -16.70 -27.11 15.87
C ILE A 396 -17.69 -27.50 14.78
N LYS A 397 -17.64 -26.79 13.66
CA LYS A 397 -18.50 -27.07 12.51
C LYS A 397 -17.69 -27.08 11.23
N GLU A 398 -17.95 -28.04 10.36
CA GLU A 398 -17.41 -28.00 9.01
C GLU A 398 -17.91 -26.73 8.31
N ILE A 399 -16.99 -25.98 7.72
CA ILE A 399 -17.27 -24.71 7.05
C ILE A 399 -17.05 -24.87 5.54
N LYS A 400 -18.07 -24.50 4.76
CA LYS A 400 -18.10 -24.67 3.31
C LYS A 400 -17.74 -23.36 2.60
N TRP A 401 -17.43 -23.47 1.30
CA TRP A 401 -17.07 -22.32 0.45
C TRP A 401 -18.07 -21.16 0.50
N GLY A 402 -19.37 -21.48 0.52
CA GLY A 402 -20.46 -20.50 0.56
C GLY A 402 -20.59 -19.78 1.90
N ASP A 403 -20.22 -20.43 3.01
CA ASP A 403 -20.43 -19.92 4.37
C ASP A 403 -19.58 -18.67 4.66
N VAL A 404 -18.42 -18.55 4.01
CA VAL A 404 -17.50 -17.40 4.13
C VAL A 404 -17.69 -16.35 3.03
N GLY A 405 -18.78 -16.44 2.26
CA GLY A 405 -19.13 -15.45 1.24
C GLY A 405 -19.39 -14.06 1.85
N GLY A 406 -18.76 -13.01 1.31
CA GLY A 406 -18.96 -11.63 1.78
C GLY A 406 -18.24 -11.25 3.07
N TRP A 407 -17.39 -12.12 3.63
CA TRP A 407 -16.69 -11.87 4.90
C TRP A 407 -15.52 -10.88 4.80
N THR A 408 -15.05 -10.54 3.58
CA THR A 408 -13.83 -9.74 3.40
C THR A 408 -13.92 -8.34 4.02
N GLY A 409 -15.03 -7.63 3.80
CA GLY A 409 -15.26 -6.28 4.34
C GLY A 409 -15.91 -6.23 5.74
N GLN A 410 -16.11 -7.37 6.40
CA GLN A 410 -16.82 -7.43 7.69
C GLN A 410 -15.86 -7.22 8.86
N GLY A 411 -16.12 -6.20 9.69
CA GLY A 411 -15.38 -5.95 10.93
C GLY A 411 -15.65 -7.01 12.01
N GLY A 412 -14.82 -6.99 13.07
CA GLY A 412 -14.98 -7.90 14.21
C GLY A 412 -14.64 -9.36 13.89
N SER A 413 -15.39 -10.30 14.48
CA SER A 413 -15.15 -11.74 14.37
C SER A 413 -16.48 -12.51 14.30
N LEU A 414 -16.81 -13.07 13.12
CA LEU A 414 -18.04 -13.82 12.86
C LEU A 414 -18.00 -15.24 13.46
N LEU A 415 -16.81 -15.81 13.64
CA LEU A 415 -16.63 -17.04 14.42
C LEU A 415 -16.80 -16.81 15.92
N GLY A 416 -16.72 -15.55 16.37
CA GLY A 416 -16.52 -15.22 17.77
C GLY A 416 -15.04 -15.36 18.17
N THR A 417 -14.62 -14.53 19.13
CA THR A 417 -13.26 -14.55 19.66
C THR A 417 -13.28 -14.26 21.15
N LYS A 418 -12.40 -14.93 21.90
CA LYS A 418 -12.26 -14.83 23.35
C LYS A 418 -10.78 -14.81 23.73
N ARG A 419 -10.47 -14.15 24.85
CA ARG A 419 -9.12 -14.12 25.45
C ARG A 419 -8.79 -15.37 26.26
N THR A 420 -9.71 -16.33 26.33
CA THR A 420 -9.58 -17.54 27.14
C THR A 420 -8.46 -18.43 26.60
N LEU A 421 -7.51 -18.78 27.48
CA LEU A 421 -6.36 -19.64 27.17
C LEU A 421 -6.72 -21.13 27.34
N PRO A 422 -6.04 -22.05 26.61
CA PRO A 422 -6.37 -23.48 26.62
C PRO A 422 -5.96 -24.23 27.90
N ALA A 423 -5.04 -23.69 28.72
CA ALA A 423 -4.46 -24.40 29.88
C ALA A 423 -5.46 -25.11 30.81
N LYS A 424 -6.62 -24.48 31.09
CA LYS A 424 -7.63 -25.04 32.02
C LYS A 424 -8.46 -26.18 31.43
N HIS A 425 -8.45 -26.36 30.11
CA HIS A 425 -9.34 -27.29 29.39
C HIS A 425 -8.60 -28.07 28.30
N ILE A 426 -7.30 -28.28 28.47
CA ILE A 426 -6.41 -28.84 27.45
C ILE A 426 -6.78 -30.29 27.10
N ASP A 427 -7.25 -31.05 28.10
CA ASP A 427 -7.78 -32.40 27.99
C ASP A 427 -8.99 -32.45 27.05
N LYS A 428 -9.94 -31.54 27.24
CA LYS A 428 -11.15 -31.43 26.42
C LYS A 428 -10.84 -30.99 24.99
N ILE A 429 -9.87 -30.08 24.82
CA ILE A 429 -9.45 -29.63 23.49
C ILE A 429 -8.81 -30.79 22.72
N ALA A 430 -7.95 -31.58 23.36
CA ALA A 430 -7.37 -32.78 22.75
C ALA A 430 -8.46 -33.79 22.36
N GLU A 431 -9.45 -34.03 23.23
CA GLU A 431 -10.59 -34.87 22.92
C GLU A 431 -11.35 -34.40 21.67
N GLN A 432 -11.60 -33.10 21.55
CA GLN A 432 -12.29 -32.53 20.38
C GLN A 432 -11.46 -32.63 19.09
N MET A 433 -10.14 -32.47 19.16
CA MET A 433 -9.24 -32.70 18.03
C MET A 433 -9.27 -34.15 17.55
N ARG A 434 -9.36 -35.10 18.48
CA ARG A 434 -9.51 -36.52 18.17
C ARG A 434 -10.85 -36.83 17.51
N ILE A 435 -11.96 -36.32 18.08
CA ILE A 435 -13.33 -36.54 17.57
C ILE A 435 -13.47 -36.04 16.13
N HIS A 436 -12.93 -34.87 15.84
CA HIS A 436 -13.03 -34.24 14.52
C HIS A 436 -11.86 -34.60 13.58
N ASN A 437 -10.93 -35.46 14.04
CA ASN A 437 -9.73 -35.85 13.33
C ASN A 437 -8.97 -34.64 12.74
N ILE A 438 -8.70 -33.62 13.56
CA ILE A 438 -8.04 -32.38 13.13
C ILE A 438 -6.56 -32.66 12.88
N ASN A 439 -6.09 -32.39 11.66
CA ASN A 439 -4.71 -32.67 11.24
C ASN A 439 -3.83 -31.41 11.17
N ALA A 440 -4.42 -30.22 11.25
CA ALA A 440 -3.69 -28.96 11.40
C ALA A 440 -4.57 -27.89 12.04
N LEU A 441 -3.93 -26.91 12.70
CA LEU A 441 -4.61 -25.81 13.38
C LEU A 441 -4.09 -24.46 12.89
N LEU A 442 -5.00 -23.57 12.49
CA LEU A 442 -4.72 -22.17 12.21
C LEU A 442 -5.39 -21.26 13.25
N VAL A 443 -4.59 -20.55 14.04
CA VAL A 443 -5.06 -19.61 15.07
C VAL A 443 -4.87 -18.19 14.58
N ILE A 444 -5.94 -17.41 14.49
CA ILE A 444 -5.89 -15.99 14.09
C ILE A 444 -6.13 -15.15 15.34
N GLY A 445 -5.15 -14.34 15.77
CA GLY A 445 -5.32 -13.65 17.05
C GLY A 445 -4.16 -12.83 17.56
N GLY A 446 -4.36 -12.24 18.74
CA GLY A 446 -3.40 -11.37 19.40
C GLY A 446 -2.40 -12.14 20.28
N PHE A 447 -1.89 -11.46 21.31
CA PHE A 447 -0.93 -12.07 22.25
C PHE A 447 -1.48 -13.34 22.93
N GLU A 448 -2.78 -13.39 23.23
CA GLU A 448 -3.41 -14.58 23.80
C GLU A 448 -3.36 -15.80 22.87
N ALA A 449 -3.37 -15.60 21.53
CA ALA A 449 -3.19 -16.69 20.58
C ALA A 449 -1.76 -17.23 20.59
N PHE A 450 -0.78 -16.33 20.70
CA PHE A 450 0.64 -16.69 20.82
C PHE A 450 0.89 -17.52 22.08
N GLU A 451 0.40 -17.04 23.22
CA GLU A 451 0.49 -17.77 24.50
C GLU A 451 -0.24 -19.12 24.43
N SER A 452 -1.41 -19.17 23.79
CA SER A 452 -2.16 -20.41 23.62
C SER A 452 -1.39 -21.47 22.83
N LEU A 453 -0.71 -21.08 21.74
CA LEU A 453 0.10 -22.03 20.96
C LEU A 453 1.30 -22.55 21.74
N LEU A 454 1.94 -21.71 22.57
CA LEU A 454 3.00 -22.16 23.47
C LEU A 454 2.48 -23.21 24.46
N GLN A 455 1.30 -22.97 25.06
CA GLN A 455 0.67 -23.93 25.98
C GLN A 455 0.33 -25.27 25.29
N LEU A 456 -0.17 -25.23 24.05
CA LEU A 456 -0.44 -26.45 23.27
C LEU A 456 0.85 -27.17 22.86
N PHE A 457 1.91 -26.42 22.54
CA PHE A 457 3.23 -26.98 22.23
C PHE A 457 3.81 -27.73 23.42
N ASP A 458 3.82 -27.12 24.60
CA ASP A 458 4.30 -27.77 25.84
C ASP A 458 3.49 -29.03 26.17
N ALA A 459 2.20 -29.03 25.84
CA ALA A 459 1.29 -30.15 26.05
C ALA A 459 1.46 -31.31 25.07
N ARG A 460 2.23 -31.17 23.98
CA ARG A 460 2.54 -32.27 23.03
C ARG A 460 3.18 -33.48 23.71
N SER A 461 3.92 -33.26 24.79
CA SER A 461 4.51 -34.33 25.61
C SER A 461 3.46 -35.25 26.25
N ARG A 462 2.22 -34.78 26.42
CA ARG A 462 1.13 -35.47 27.13
C ARG A 462 -0.03 -35.87 26.22
N TYR A 463 -0.20 -35.20 25.08
CA TYR A 463 -1.32 -35.40 24.16
C TYR A 463 -0.81 -35.47 22.72
N GLU A 464 -0.93 -36.64 22.09
CA GLU A 464 -0.52 -36.86 20.70
C GLU A 464 -1.35 -36.01 19.72
N GLU A 465 -2.57 -35.63 20.10
CA GLU A 465 -3.45 -34.81 19.26
C GLU A 465 -2.88 -33.42 18.98
N PHE A 466 -2.00 -32.90 19.83
CA PHE A 466 -1.31 -31.62 19.60
C PHE A 466 -0.05 -31.76 18.74
N CYS A 467 0.37 -32.98 18.40
CA CYS A 467 1.51 -33.26 17.52
C CYS A 467 1.18 -33.05 16.03
N VAL A 468 0.30 -32.10 15.74
CA VAL A 468 -0.06 -31.64 14.40
C VAL A 468 0.55 -30.27 14.11
N PRO A 469 0.70 -29.86 12.84
CA PRO A 469 1.10 -28.50 12.49
C PRO A 469 0.12 -27.47 13.08
N MET A 470 0.66 -26.50 13.82
CA MET A 470 -0.09 -25.37 14.35
C MET A 470 0.58 -24.08 13.89
N CYS A 471 -0.20 -23.18 13.30
CA CYS A 471 0.28 -21.89 12.82
C CYS A 471 -0.56 -20.76 13.40
N MET A 472 0.08 -19.63 13.71
CA MET A 472 -0.60 -18.41 14.15
C MET A 472 -0.49 -17.33 13.10
N LEU A 473 -1.61 -16.63 12.88
CA LEU A 473 -1.66 -15.38 12.13
C LEU A 473 -1.92 -14.21 13.11
N PRO A 474 -1.00 -13.25 13.24
CA PRO A 474 -1.13 -12.14 14.20
C PRO A 474 -2.27 -11.18 13.80
N ALA A 475 -3.26 -11.05 14.68
CA ALA A 475 -4.42 -10.17 14.51
C ALA A 475 -4.74 -9.44 15.83
N THR A 476 -4.37 -8.16 15.89
CA THR A 476 -4.59 -7.26 17.03
C THR A 476 -4.42 -5.81 16.57
N ILE A 477 -5.14 -4.89 17.20
CA ILE A 477 -4.93 -3.45 16.96
C ILE A 477 -3.64 -2.93 17.61
N SER A 478 -3.10 -3.66 18.60
CA SER A 478 -1.98 -3.22 19.43
C SER A 478 -0.60 -3.48 18.81
N ASN A 479 -0.53 -4.29 17.75
CA ASN A 479 0.72 -4.72 17.12
C ASN A 479 1.80 -5.21 18.11
N ASN A 480 1.38 -6.05 19.07
CA ASN A 480 2.21 -6.49 20.20
C ASN A 480 2.52 -8.00 20.17
N VAL A 481 2.33 -8.66 19.03
CA VAL A 481 2.66 -10.08 18.87
C VAL A 481 4.15 -10.21 18.51
N SER A 482 4.88 -11.03 19.26
CA SER A 482 6.30 -11.25 19.02
C SER A 482 6.54 -12.02 17.71
N GLY A 483 7.60 -11.66 16.98
CA GLY A 483 8.00 -12.33 15.74
C GLY A 483 7.36 -11.77 14.47
N THR A 484 6.61 -10.68 14.56
CA THR A 484 6.10 -9.94 13.40
C THR A 484 6.21 -8.43 13.60
N ASP A 485 6.38 -7.70 12.51
CA ASP A 485 6.38 -6.23 12.50
C ASP A 485 4.96 -5.65 12.40
N LEU A 486 3.99 -6.45 11.94
CA LEU A 486 2.63 -6.01 11.64
C LEU A 486 1.59 -7.06 12.05
N SER A 487 0.50 -6.59 12.64
CA SER A 487 -0.67 -7.41 12.95
C SER A 487 -1.91 -6.92 12.21
N ILE A 488 -2.76 -7.87 11.81
CA ILE A 488 -4.06 -7.60 11.19
C ILE A 488 -4.91 -6.74 12.14
N GLY A 489 -5.42 -5.63 11.63
CA GLY A 489 -6.25 -4.67 12.38
C GLY A 489 -5.52 -3.44 12.90
N ALA A 490 -4.18 -3.44 12.93
CA ALA A 490 -3.40 -2.27 13.37
C ALA A 490 -3.61 -1.06 12.43
N ASP A 491 -3.59 -1.28 11.11
CA ASP A 491 -3.83 -0.21 10.13
C ASP A 491 -5.25 0.39 10.24
N THR A 492 -6.28 -0.45 10.39
CA THR A 492 -7.65 0.03 10.64
C THR A 492 -7.72 0.91 11.90
N SER A 493 -7.02 0.52 12.97
CA SER A 493 -6.95 1.33 14.19
C SER A 493 -6.25 2.67 13.97
N LEU A 494 -5.16 2.69 13.20
CA LEU A 494 -4.45 3.92 12.85
C LEU A 494 -5.33 4.87 12.03
N ASN A 495 -6.04 4.35 11.03
CA ASN A 495 -6.96 5.15 10.22
C ASN A 495 -8.11 5.71 11.06
N ALA A 496 -8.66 4.94 12.01
CA ALA A 496 -9.67 5.44 12.95
C ALA A 496 -9.14 6.59 13.83
N ILE A 497 -7.91 6.49 14.35
CA ILE A 497 -7.25 7.57 15.12
C ILE A 497 -7.08 8.83 14.25
N VAL A 498 -6.62 8.64 13.01
CA VAL A 498 -6.41 9.71 12.04
C VAL A 498 -7.73 10.43 11.71
N GLU A 499 -8.82 9.69 11.58
CA GLU A 499 -10.15 10.24 11.30
C GLU A 499 -10.72 11.03 12.48
N VAL A 500 -10.62 10.52 13.72
CA VAL A 500 -11.12 11.21 14.92
C VAL A 500 -10.42 12.56 15.12
N ARG A 501 -9.10 12.62 14.91
CA ARG A 501 -8.36 13.89 14.99
C ARG A 501 -8.91 14.94 14.01
N ARG A 502 -9.44 14.51 12.86
CA ARG A 502 -10.04 15.42 11.86
C ARG A 502 -11.32 16.06 12.37
N THR A 503 -12.24 15.27 12.93
CA THR A 503 -13.53 15.76 13.41
C THR A 503 -13.37 16.71 14.59
N THR A 504 -12.44 16.43 15.51
CA THR A 504 -12.17 17.32 16.66
C THR A 504 -11.55 18.66 16.25
N LEU A 505 -10.63 18.69 15.28
CA LEU A 505 -10.03 19.94 14.80
C LEU A 505 -11.01 20.81 14.00
N SER A 506 -11.87 20.19 13.17
CA SER A 506 -12.88 20.93 12.40
C SER A 506 -13.94 21.64 13.26
N GLN A 507 -14.09 21.26 14.52
CA GLN A 507 -14.97 21.94 15.49
C GLN A 507 -14.29 23.09 16.24
N ASN A 508 -12.95 23.07 16.36
CA ASN A 508 -12.19 24.06 17.12
C ASN A 508 -11.63 25.24 16.28
N ASP A 509 -11.65 25.15 14.95
CA ASP A 509 -11.28 26.26 14.04
C ASP A 509 -12.25 27.48 14.12
N ARG A 510 -13.16 27.52 15.10
CA ARG A 510 -13.98 28.70 15.42
C ARG A 510 -13.53 29.50 16.64
N CYS A 511 -12.53 29.05 17.40
CA CYS A 511 -12.09 29.74 18.61
C CYS A 511 -10.60 29.54 18.90
N TYR A 512 -9.64 30.15 18.20
CA TYR A 512 -8.29 30.39 18.75
C TYR A 512 -7.56 31.49 17.95
N ASP A 513 -7.73 32.75 18.39
CA ASP A 513 -6.76 33.84 18.22
C ASP A 513 -5.91 33.86 19.51
N ASP A 514 -4.83 33.06 19.58
CA ASP A 514 -3.80 33.23 20.62
C ASP A 514 -2.47 32.58 20.19
N ASP A 515 -1.58 33.40 19.61
CA ASP A 515 -0.36 33.00 18.90
C ASP A 515 0.81 32.51 19.77
N GLN A 516 0.71 32.54 21.11
CA GLN A 516 1.84 32.16 21.98
C GLN A 516 1.82 30.71 22.49
N HIS A 517 0.65 30.10 22.71
CA HIS A 517 0.55 28.71 23.20
C HIS A 517 0.77 27.66 22.10
N SER A 518 0.49 28.01 20.84
CA SER A 518 0.66 27.13 19.67
C SER A 518 2.14 26.78 19.42
N ALA A 519 3.05 27.75 19.58
CA ALA A 519 4.48 27.56 19.30
C ALA A 519 5.18 26.64 20.32
N GLU A 520 4.80 26.68 21.59
CA GLU A 520 5.33 25.78 22.63
C GLU A 520 4.82 24.34 22.45
N MET A 521 3.52 24.19 22.14
CA MET A 521 2.91 22.90 21.86
C MET A 521 3.43 22.28 20.55
N GLU A 522 3.75 23.10 19.54
CA GLU A 522 4.45 22.64 18.34
C GLU A 522 5.89 22.19 18.64
N ARG A 523 6.63 22.87 19.52
CA ARG A 523 7.99 22.45 19.94
C ARG A 523 7.97 21.14 20.73
N GLU A 524 7.01 20.92 21.62
CA GLU A 524 6.84 19.64 22.31
C GLU A 524 6.45 18.52 21.33
N ASN A 525 5.54 18.80 20.39
CA ASN A 525 5.24 17.87 19.28
C ASN A 525 6.48 17.58 18.42
N CYS A 526 7.41 18.52 18.26
CA CYS A 526 8.68 18.28 17.57
C CYS A 526 9.61 17.36 18.34
N GLN A 527 9.63 17.46 19.67
CA GLN A 527 10.41 16.56 20.52
C GLN A 527 9.81 15.15 20.50
N ILE A 528 8.48 15.03 20.45
CA ILE A 528 7.76 13.76 20.27
C ILE A 528 8.02 13.17 18.88
N VAL A 529 7.90 13.95 17.80
CA VAL A 529 8.18 13.48 16.43
C VAL A 529 9.66 13.11 16.25
N SER A 530 10.58 13.89 16.82
CA SER A 530 12.02 13.56 16.84
C SER A 530 12.29 12.28 17.64
N THR A 531 11.62 12.08 18.78
CA THR A 531 11.73 10.85 19.58
C THR A 531 11.11 9.66 18.84
N MET A 532 9.96 9.83 18.17
CA MET A 532 9.34 8.80 17.34
C MET A 532 10.22 8.42 16.15
N LEU A 533 10.81 9.40 15.46
CA LEU A 533 11.76 9.18 14.37
C LEU A 533 13.05 8.51 14.88
N LYS A 534 13.52 8.84 16.09
CA LYS A 534 14.63 8.15 16.76
C LYS A 534 14.28 6.72 17.16
N ILE A 535 13.06 6.43 17.61
CA ILE A 535 12.60 5.05 17.92
C ILE A 535 12.52 4.23 16.63
N LEU A 536 11.97 4.80 15.56
CA LEU A 536 11.97 4.21 14.22
C LEU A 536 13.40 3.98 13.68
N SER A 537 14.33 4.92 13.93
CA SER A 537 15.75 4.79 13.57
C SER A 537 16.52 3.79 14.45
N LEU A 538 16.17 3.65 15.73
CA LEU A 538 16.73 2.64 16.64
C LEU A 538 16.32 1.21 16.23
N HIS A 539 15.14 1.04 15.61
CA HIS A 539 14.77 -0.21 14.95
C HIS A 539 15.63 -0.50 13.71
N LEU A 540 16.06 0.53 12.97
CA LEU A 540 16.99 0.38 11.83
C LEU A 540 18.41 0.01 12.30
N ASN A 541 18.92 0.61 13.38
CA ASN A 541 20.29 0.36 13.85
C ASN A 541 20.48 -0.95 14.62
N ARG A 542 19.45 -1.48 15.30
CA ARG A 542 19.58 -2.77 16.02
C ARG A 542 19.74 -3.98 15.09
N PHE A 543 19.37 -3.88 13.81
CA PHE A 543 19.58 -4.97 12.86
C PHE A 543 20.98 -4.96 12.22
N GLY A 544 21.65 -3.80 12.16
CA GLY A 544 23.05 -3.71 11.72
C GLY A 544 24.02 -4.42 12.66
N GLU A 545 23.80 -4.34 13.98
CA GLU A 545 24.68 -4.98 14.97
C GLU A 545 24.42 -6.48 15.16
N ILE A 546 23.19 -6.95 14.95
CA ILE A 546 22.84 -8.39 15.07
C ILE A 546 23.36 -9.19 13.86
N CYS A 547 23.38 -8.60 12.66
CA CYS A 547 23.96 -9.27 11.48
C CYS A 547 25.50 -9.34 11.49
N ILE A 548 26.19 -8.40 12.15
CA ILE A 548 27.67 -8.41 12.20
C ILE A 548 28.20 -9.35 13.30
N THR A 549 27.42 -9.65 14.34
CA THR A 549 27.84 -10.58 15.41
C THR A 549 27.56 -12.05 15.12
N SER A 550 26.69 -12.39 14.15
CA SER A 550 26.44 -13.78 13.74
C SER A 550 27.38 -14.31 12.64
N LEU A 551 28.12 -13.43 11.95
CA LEU A 551 29.07 -13.83 10.88
C LEU A 551 30.51 -14.01 11.37
N ALA A 552 30.79 -13.78 12.66
CA ALA A 552 32.09 -14.05 13.29
C ALA A 552 32.16 -15.41 14.03
N HIS A 553 31.03 -16.14 14.09
CA HIS A 553 30.95 -17.48 14.67
C HIS A 553 30.11 -18.40 13.78
N HIS A 554 30.57 -18.66 12.56
CA HIS A 554 30.33 -19.93 11.86
C HIS A 554 31.41 -20.24 10.84
#